data_AF-A0A9P3UZ81-F1
#
_entry.id   AF-A0A9P3UZ81-F1
#
_cell.length_a   1.000
_cell.length_b   1.000
_cell.length_c   1.000
_cell.angle_alpha   90.00
_cell.angle_beta   90.00
_cell.angle_gamma   90.00
#
_symmetry.space_group_name_H-M   'P 1'
#
loop_
_entity.id
_entity.type
_entity.pdbx_description
1 polymer ?
#
loop_
_entity_poly.entity_id
_entity_poly.type
_entity_poly.pdbx_seq_one_letter_code
_entity_poly.pdbx_strand_id
1 'polypeptide(L)'
;MLEPRPPRPADSAAPADWLSARVDLWGPHWVTNVVGSGLHLSPRALGALCAVLARHAATAQHCFSAVWQGCGTLHAGPGVTLTAYLPVNGVVPDLSPPPPAPAHWQLDLTGPTFTLPGRDRYHLFQGAVEQAVHIGRWDNTTSFAAQSPHFMWPADHTWCVATEIDDDSTIIGGTAALISELCASAAIEVLPIAPDAPFDDILNP
;
A
#
# COMPACT_ATOMS: atom_id res chain seq x y z
N MET A 1 1.32 8.45 -21.02
CA MET A 1 1.47 7.69 -19.77
C MET A 1 1.54 6.22 -20.14
N LEU A 2 2.46 5.46 -19.52
CA LEU A 2 2.45 4.00 -19.64
C LEU A 2 1.13 3.47 -19.07
N GLU A 3 0.60 2.40 -19.66
CA GLU A 3 -0.63 1.76 -19.21
C GLU A 3 -0.48 1.25 -17.75
N PRO A 4 -1.47 1.48 -16.86
CA PRO A 4 -1.44 0.96 -15.49
C PRO A 4 -1.30 -0.56 -15.47
N ARG A 5 -0.46 -1.08 -14.57
CA ARG A 5 -0.24 -2.52 -14.39
C ARG A 5 -0.46 -2.89 -12.93
N PRO A 6 -1.72 -3.04 -12.48
CA PRO A 6 -2.00 -3.51 -11.12
C PRO A 6 -1.32 -4.87 -10.90
N PRO A 7 -0.89 -5.17 -9.66
CA PRO A 7 -0.38 -6.49 -9.33
C PRO A 7 -1.51 -7.51 -9.49
N ARG A 8 -1.13 -8.73 -9.88
CA ARG A 8 -2.09 -9.82 -10.06
C ARG A 8 -2.43 -10.44 -8.70
N PRO A 9 -3.56 -11.12 -8.54
CA PRO A 9 -3.79 -11.91 -7.33
C PRO A 9 -2.69 -12.96 -7.14
N ALA A 10 -2.34 -13.25 -5.89
CA ALA A 10 -1.41 -14.32 -5.59
C ALA A 10 -1.96 -15.68 -6.05
N ASP A 11 -1.07 -16.63 -6.38
CA ASP A 11 -1.51 -17.96 -6.83
C ASP A 11 -2.05 -18.82 -5.66
N SER A 12 -1.69 -18.47 -4.42
CA SER A 12 -2.18 -19.10 -3.19
C SER A 12 -2.01 -18.17 -1.98
N ALA A 13 -2.64 -18.50 -0.85
CA ALA A 13 -2.46 -17.76 0.41
C ALA A 13 -1.16 -18.15 1.17
N ALA A 14 -0.46 -19.21 0.77
CA ALA A 14 0.71 -19.74 1.48
C ALA A 14 1.83 -18.70 1.76
N PRO A 15 2.11 -17.73 0.87
CA PRO A 15 3.10 -16.68 1.19
C PRO A 15 2.75 -15.83 2.41
N ALA A 16 1.47 -15.74 2.78
CA ALA A 16 1.04 -15.02 3.97
C ALA A 16 1.42 -15.72 5.28
N ASP A 17 1.68 -17.03 5.26
CA ASP A 17 2.08 -17.78 6.47
C ASP A 17 3.35 -17.21 7.09
N TRP A 18 4.27 -16.69 6.27
CA TRP A 18 5.48 -16.04 6.75
C TRP A 18 5.18 -14.78 7.59
N LEU A 19 4.21 -13.98 7.14
CA LEU A 19 3.74 -12.77 7.80
C LEU A 19 2.91 -13.11 9.05
N SER A 20 1.91 -13.99 8.90
CA SER A 20 1.01 -14.39 9.99
C SER A 20 1.73 -15.08 11.16
N ALA A 21 2.87 -15.71 10.92
CA ALA A 21 3.71 -16.28 11.99
C ALA A 21 4.54 -15.25 12.77
N ARG A 22 4.56 -13.98 12.33
CA ARG A 22 5.44 -12.91 12.85
C ARG A 22 4.70 -11.65 13.27
N VAL A 23 3.49 -11.44 12.77
CA VAL A 23 2.68 -10.25 13.04
C VAL A 23 1.50 -10.62 13.93
N ASP A 24 1.44 -9.97 15.09
CA ASP A 24 0.25 -9.91 15.94
C ASP A 24 -0.15 -8.45 16.07
N LEU A 25 -1.26 -8.07 15.45
CA LEU A 25 -1.70 -6.67 15.40
C LEU A 25 -2.01 -6.09 16.78
N TRP A 26 -2.27 -6.96 17.76
CA TRP A 26 -2.66 -6.57 19.12
C TRP A 26 -1.60 -7.00 20.16
N GLY A 27 -0.45 -7.51 19.69
CA GLY A 27 0.65 -7.94 20.53
C GLY A 27 1.67 -6.83 20.80
N PRO A 28 2.40 -6.86 21.93
CA PRO A 28 3.35 -5.82 22.34
C PRO A 28 4.68 -5.82 21.55
N HIS A 29 4.77 -6.51 20.41
CA HIS A 29 6.02 -6.77 19.69
C HIS A 29 5.94 -6.32 18.23
N TRP A 30 6.01 -5.01 18.00
CA TRP A 30 6.31 -4.48 16.68
C TRP A 30 7.77 -4.05 16.60
N VAL A 31 8.47 -4.51 15.56
CA VAL A 31 9.88 -4.23 15.31
C VAL A 31 10.02 -3.33 14.08
N THR A 32 10.35 -2.06 14.35
CA THR A 32 11.18 -1.08 13.57
C THR A 32 10.64 -0.14 12.47
N ASN A 33 11.12 1.11 12.59
CA ASN A 33 11.27 2.27 11.68
C ASN A 33 10.02 2.93 11.10
N VAL A 34 9.89 4.25 11.30
CA VAL A 34 8.73 5.06 10.95
C VAL A 34 8.94 5.85 9.64
N VAL A 35 7.96 5.80 8.75
CA VAL A 35 7.71 6.80 7.69
C VAL A 35 6.40 7.53 8.02
N GLY A 36 6.43 8.87 7.99
CA GLY A 36 5.39 9.77 8.52
C GLY A 36 3.99 9.74 7.89
N SER A 37 3.15 10.64 8.42
CA SER A 37 1.75 10.49 8.86
C SER A 37 0.63 10.19 7.86
N GLY A 38 -0.24 9.25 8.25
CA GLY A 38 -1.62 9.05 7.76
C GLY A 38 -2.00 7.59 7.51
N LEU A 39 -3.30 7.27 7.47
CA LEU A 39 -3.89 5.94 7.18
C LEU A 39 -3.40 5.28 5.85
N HIS A 40 -2.61 5.99 5.05
CA HIS A 40 -2.20 5.63 3.69
C HIS A 40 -0.91 6.38 3.28
N LEU A 41 0.07 5.66 2.71
CA LEU A 41 1.24 6.28 2.07
C LEU A 41 0.86 6.98 0.77
N SER A 42 1.16 8.29 0.65
CA SER A 42 0.93 9.01 -0.61
C SER A 42 1.59 8.30 -1.81
N PRO A 43 1.02 8.35 -3.02
CA PRO A 43 1.58 7.67 -4.20
C PRO A 43 3.04 8.02 -4.49
N ARG A 44 3.43 9.27 -4.21
CA ARG A 44 4.82 9.72 -4.36
C ARG A 44 5.75 9.06 -3.35
N ALA A 45 5.34 9.00 -2.07
CA ALA A 45 6.10 8.34 -1.03
C ALA A 45 6.20 6.82 -1.27
N LEU A 46 5.08 6.18 -1.64
CA LEU A 46 5.06 4.75 -1.97
C LEU A 46 5.97 4.45 -3.17
N GLY A 47 5.94 5.27 -4.23
CA GLY A 47 6.84 5.10 -5.36
C GLY A 47 8.32 5.25 -5.00
N ALA A 48 8.67 6.23 -4.16
CA ALA A 48 10.04 6.41 -3.67
C ALA A 48 10.48 5.24 -2.79
N LEU A 49 9.60 4.75 -1.91
CA LEU A 49 9.84 3.58 -1.07
C LEU A 49 10.08 2.34 -1.94
N CYS A 50 9.19 2.04 -2.89
CA CYS A 50 9.33 0.89 -3.80
C CYS A 50 10.65 0.93 -4.56
N ALA A 51 11.08 2.11 -5.02
CA ALA A 51 12.35 2.27 -5.73
C ALA A 51 13.58 1.92 -4.88
N VAL A 52 13.54 2.16 -3.56
CA VAL A 52 14.58 1.73 -2.63
C VAL A 52 14.46 0.24 -2.35
N LEU A 53 13.27 -0.25 -2.01
CA LEU A 53 13.02 -1.68 -1.71
C LEU A 53 13.44 -2.62 -2.85
N ALA A 54 13.24 -2.20 -4.11
CA ALA A 54 13.64 -2.94 -5.30
C ALA A 54 15.14 -3.25 -5.33
N ARG A 55 15.98 -2.39 -4.76
CA ARG A 55 17.45 -2.59 -4.72
C ARG A 55 17.90 -3.54 -3.62
N HIS A 56 17.03 -3.84 -2.66
CA HIS A 56 17.32 -4.62 -1.45
C HIS A 56 16.61 -5.98 -1.40
N ALA A 57 16.05 -6.43 -2.53
CA ALA A 57 15.52 -7.79 -2.71
C ALA A 57 16.03 -8.39 -4.01
N ALA A 58 16.59 -9.61 -3.94
CA ALA A 58 16.92 -10.37 -5.15
C ALA A 58 15.65 -10.77 -5.92
N THR A 59 14.54 -10.87 -5.19
CA THR A 59 13.20 -11.19 -5.70
C THR A 59 12.31 -9.96 -5.85
N ALA A 60 12.86 -8.78 -6.14
CA ALA A 60 12.07 -7.55 -6.32
C ALA A 60 10.97 -7.62 -7.40
N GLN A 61 11.09 -8.55 -8.35
CA GLN A 61 10.06 -8.83 -9.37
C GLN A 61 8.99 -9.83 -8.90
N HIS A 62 9.15 -10.38 -7.70
CA HIS A 62 8.27 -11.35 -7.05
C HIS A 62 8.09 -10.96 -5.58
N CYS A 63 7.33 -9.88 -5.39
CA CYS A 63 6.89 -9.40 -4.10
C CYS A 63 5.41 -9.68 -3.90
N PHE A 64 5.02 -9.69 -2.64
CA PHE A 64 3.64 -9.80 -2.19
C PHE A 64 3.18 -8.47 -1.63
N SER A 65 1.89 -8.19 -1.79
CA SER A 65 1.24 -7.01 -1.21
C SER A 65 -0.13 -7.41 -0.67
N ALA A 66 -0.45 -6.97 0.53
CA ALA A 66 -1.71 -7.27 1.17
C ALA A 66 -2.53 -6.00 1.40
N VAL A 67 -3.83 -6.06 1.12
CA VAL A 67 -4.75 -4.95 1.37
C VAL A 67 -5.96 -5.45 2.14
N TRP A 68 -6.28 -4.79 3.25
CA TRP A 68 -7.42 -5.15 4.08
C TRP A 68 -8.75 -4.99 3.31
N GLN A 69 -9.63 -5.99 3.38
CA GLN A 69 -10.90 -5.99 2.64
C GLN A 69 -11.80 -4.80 2.99
N GLY A 70 -11.72 -4.30 4.23
CA GLY A 70 -12.56 -3.20 4.71
C GLY A 70 -12.13 -1.83 4.20
N CYS A 71 -11.07 -1.76 3.40
CA CYS A 71 -10.61 -0.53 2.81
C CYS A 71 -11.62 -0.02 1.76
N GLY A 72 -12.21 1.15 2.01
CA GLY A 72 -13.29 1.71 1.17
C GLY A 72 -12.89 1.99 -0.28
N THR A 73 -11.58 2.15 -0.54
CA THR A 73 -11.04 2.36 -1.90
C THR A 73 -11.14 1.11 -2.77
N LEU A 74 -11.20 -0.10 -2.18
CA LEU A 74 -11.30 -1.36 -2.93
C LEU A 74 -12.72 -1.68 -3.43
N HIS A 75 -13.75 -1.19 -2.74
CA HIS A 75 -15.13 -1.68 -2.90
C HIS A 75 -16.15 -0.58 -3.27
N ALA A 76 -15.73 0.65 -3.56
CA ALA A 76 -16.66 1.71 -3.93
C ALA A 76 -17.46 1.36 -5.21
N GLY A 77 -18.79 1.44 -5.11
CA GLY A 77 -19.73 1.18 -6.21
C GLY A 77 -19.58 2.18 -7.37
N PRO A 78 -20.30 1.97 -8.49
CA PRO A 78 -20.22 2.81 -9.68
C PRO A 78 -20.96 4.14 -9.43
N GLY A 79 -20.36 5.04 -8.65
CA GLY A 79 -20.83 6.39 -8.44
C GLY A 79 -19.68 7.37 -8.61
N VAL A 80 -19.82 8.33 -9.53
CA VAL A 80 -18.92 9.47 -9.65
C VAL A 80 -19.73 10.71 -9.26
N THR A 81 -19.27 11.45 -8.26
CA THR A 81 -19.81 12.77 -7.93
C THR A 81 -18.91 13.83 -8.54
N LEU A 82 -19.42 14.56 -9.54
CA LEU A 82 -18.75 15.73 -10.12
C LEU A 82 -19.28 16.98 -9.45
N THR A 83 -18.42 17.69 -8.71
CA THR A 83 -18.72 19.02 -8.17
C THR A 83 -18.02 20.07 -9.01
N ALA A 84 -18.79 20.89 -9.73
CA ALA A 84 -18.26 21.98 -10.55
C ALA A 84 -18.67 23.34 -9.97
N TYR A 85 -17.70 24.25 -9.83
CA TYR A 85 -17.94 25.66 -9.51
C TYR A 85 -17.91 26.47 -10.81
N LEU A 86 -19.07 27.02 -11.20
CA LEU A 86 -19.19 27.78 -12.43
C LEU A 86 -18.95 29.28 -12.17
N PRO A 87 -18.17 29.97 -13.03
CA PRO A 87 -18.11 31.42 -13.00
C PRO A 87 -19.47 32.02 -13.38
N VAL A 88 -19.80 33.18 -12.80
CA VAL A 88 -21.08 33.92 -13.01
C VAL A 88 -21.37 34.19 -14.50
N ASN A 89 -20.35 34.15 -15.35
CA ASN A 89 -20.39 34.50 -16.77
C ASN A 89 -20.98 33.38 -17.67
N GLY A 90 -21.44 32.26 -17.10
CA GLY A 90 -22.27 31.27 -17.81
C GLY A 90 -21.53 30.33 -18.78
N VAL A 91 -20.19 30.36 -18.82
CA VAL A 91 -19.41 29.37 -19.57
C VAL A 91 -19.36 28.09 -18.74
N VAL A 92 -20.09 27.07 -19.19
CA VAL A 92 -20.03 25.71 -18.65
C VAL A 92 -18.88 24.98 -19.34
N PRO A 93 -17.85 24.50 -18.62
CA PRO A 93 -16.83 23.64 -19.22
C PRO A 93 -17.48 22.34 -19.71
N ASP A 94 -16.84 21.65 -20.64
CA ASP A 94 -17.28 20.31 -21.02
C ASP A 94 -17.22 19.39 -19.80
N LEU A 95 -18.39 19.05 -19.24
CA LEU A 95 -18.54 18.16 -18.08
C LEU A 95 -18.73 16.70 -18.50
N SER A 96 -18.51 16.37 -19.78
CA SER A 96 -18.56 14.99 -20.25
C SER A 96 -17.59 14.15 -19.40
N PRO A 97 -18.10 13.14 -18.66
CA PRO A 97 -17.24 12.37 -17.80
C PRO A 97 -16.20 11.65 -18.66
N PRO A 98 -14.94 11.58 -18.22
CA PRO A 98 -13.93 10.77 -18.89
C PRO A 98 -14.42 9.32 -19.03
N PRO A 99 -13.99 8.59 -20.08
CA PRO A 99 -14.43 7.22 -20.28
C PRO A 99 -14.03 6.36 -19.07
N PRO A 100 -14.86 5.35 -18.72
CA PRO A 100 -14.57 4.46 -17.62
C PRO A 100 -13.23 3.76 -17.84
N ALA A 101 -12.52 3.47 -16.76
CA ALA A 101 -11.27 2.73 -16.84
C ALA A 101 -11.54 1.31 -17.36
N PRO A 102 -10.69 0.76 -18.24
CA PRO A 102 -10.75 -0.64 -18.64
C PRO A 102 -10.76 -1.58 -17.44
N ALA A 103 -11.49 -2.69 -17.54
CA ALA A 103 -11.64 -3.65 -16.44
C ALA A 103 -10.28 -4.23 -15.96
N HIS A 104 -9.33 -4.42 -16.87
CA HIS A 104 -7.99 -4.95 -16.55
C HIS A 104 -7.07 -3.93 -15.84
N TRP A 105 -7.50 -2.68 -15.67
CA TRP A 105 -6.82 -1.71 -14.81
C TRP A 105 -7.24 -1.84 -13.35
N GLN A 106 -8.36 -2.52 -13.07
CA GLN A 106 -8.84 -2.75 -11.72
C GLN A 106 -8.07 -3.90 -11.07
N LEU A 107 -7.98 -3.86 -9.74
CA LEU A 107 -7.51 -5.01 -8.97
C LEU A 107 -8.50 -6.17 -9.10
N ASP A 108 -7.97 -7.36 -9.35
CA ASP A 108 -8.74 -8.59 -9.28
C ASP A 108 -8.81 -9.05 -7.81
N LEU A 109 -9.98 -8.94 -7.21
CA LEU A 109 -10.23 -9.28 -5.81
C LEU A 109 -10.67 -10.74 -5.62
N THR A 110 -10.72 -11.54 -6.69
CA THR A 110 -11.20 -12.94 -6.64
C THR A 110 -10.13 -13.94 -6.19
N GLY A 111 -8.88 -13.49 -6.04
CA GLY A 111 -7.77 -14.32 -5.60
C GLY A 111 -7.76 -14.63 -4.10
N PRO A 112 -6.65 -15.20 -3.61
CA PRO A 112 -6.54 -15.67 -2.25
C PRO A 112 -6.56 -14.53 -1.25
N THR A 113 -7.05 -14.87 -0.07
CA THR A 113 -7.09 -13.99 1.08
C THR A 113 -6.55 -14.69 2.31
N PHE A 114 -6.05 -13.93 3.28
CA PHE A 114 -5.61 -14.45 4.57
C PHE A 114 -6.11 -13.54 5.71
N THR A 115 -6.00 -14.03 6.94
CA THR A 115 -6.45 -13.33 8.15
C THR A 115 -5.25 -13.05 9.06
N LEU A 116 -5.33 -11.97 9.84
CA LEU A 116 -4.37 -11.67 10.90
C LEU A 116 -5.13 -11.51 12.23
N PRO A 117 -4.50 -11.80 13.38
CA PRO A 117 -5.12 -11.53 14.68
C PRO A 117 -5.75 -10.12 14.74
N GLY A 118 -7.05 -10.09 15.03
CA GLY A 118 -7.90 -8.92 15.12
C GLY A 118 -8.06 -8.02 13.88
N ARG A 119 -7.78 -8.53 12.67
CA ARG A 119 -8.42 -8.05 11.44
C ARG A 119 -8.90 -9.20 10.56
N ASP A 120 -10.13 -9.09 10.08
CA ASP A 120 -10.85 -10.19 9.44
C ASP A 120 -10.11 -10.75 8.21
N ARG A 121 -9.91 -9.96 7.14
CA ARG A 121 -9.39 -10.50 5.89
C ARG A 121 -8.60 -9.50 5.06
N TYR A 122 -7.53 -9.97 4.45
CA TYR A 122 -6.67 -9.25 3.50
C TYR A 122 -6.68 -9.94 2.14
N HIS A 123 -6.83 -9.16 1.07
CA HIS A 123 -6.55 -9.60 -0.29
C HIS A 123 -5.04 -9.69 -0.50
N LEU A 124 -4.58 -10.80 -1.08
CA LEU A 124 -3.16 -11.03 -1.34
C LEU A 124 -2.87 -10.93 -2.84
N PHE A 125 -1.96 -10.03 -3.17
CA PHE A 125 -1.47 -9.79 -4.53
C PHE A 125 0.00 -10.17 -4.63
N GLN A 126 0.45 -10.39 -5.87
CA GLN A 126 1.84 -10.62 -6.20
C GLN A 126 2.23 -9.86 -7.48
N GLY A 127 3.51 -9.47 -7.55
CA GLY A 127 4.06 -8.77 -8.70
C GLY A 127 5.42 -8.14 -8.39
N ALA A 128 5.92 -7.33 -9.31
CA ALA A 128 7.09 -6.51 -9.03
C ALA A 128 6.75 -5.44 -7.97
N VAL A 129 7.71 -5.09 -7.12
CA VAL A 129 7.50 -4.12 -6.04
C VAL A 129 6.98 -2.78 -6.56
N GLU A 130 7.41 -2.35 -7.75
CA GLU A 130 6.96 -1.11 -8.37
C GLU A 130 5.48 -1.13 -8.75
N GLN A 131 4.86 -2.31 -8.90
CA GLN A 131 3.43 -2.43 -9.18
C GLN A 131 2.57 -2.04 -7.98
N ALA A 132 3.12 -1.98 -6.76
CA ALA A 132 2.38 -1.58 -5.57
C ALA A 132 1.76 -0.18 -5.69
N VAL A 133 2.36 0.73 -6.48
CA VAL A 133 1.82 2.07 -6.75
C VAL A 133 0.51 2.06 -7.55
N HIS A 134 0.16 0.91 -8.13
CA HIS A 134 -1.07 0.68 -8.88
C HIS A 134 -2.16 -0.01 -8.05
N ILE A 135 -1.93 -0.23 -6.75
CA ILE A 135 -2.97 -0.69 -5.83
C ILE A 135 -3.90 0.49 -5.51
N GLY A 136 -5.19 0.26 -5.71
CA GLY A 136 -6.23 1.26 -5.63
C GLY A 136 -7.33 0.99 -6.66
N ARG A 137 -8.12 2.01 -6.94
CA ARG A 137 -9.25 1.94 -7.87
C ARG A 137 -9.18 3.02 -8.92
N TRP A 138 -9.42 2.64 -10.17
CA TRP A 138 -9.59 3.62 -11.23
C TRP A 138 -11.08 3.95 -11.39
N ASP A 139 -11.45 5.21 -11.20
CA ASP A 139 -12.84 5.64 -11.43
C ASP A 139 -13.10 5.81 -12.93
N ASN A 140 -12.07 6.26 -13.65
CA ASN A 140 -12.07 6.53 -15.07
C ASN A 140 -10.62 6.54 -15.60
N THR A 141 -10.44 6.77 -16.90
CA THR A 141 -9.10 6.79 -17.54
C THR A 141 -8.13 7.86 -17.03
N THR A 142 -8.58 8.78 -16.17
CA THR A 142 -7.81 9.92 -15.66
C THR A 142 -7.81 10.06 -14.13
N SER A 143 -8.62 9.29 -13.42
CA SER A 143 -8.80 9.39 -11.96
C SER A 143 -8.48 8.05 -11.30
N PHE A 144 -7.54 8.08 -10.36
CA PHE A 144 -7.09 6.94 -9.59
C PHE A 144 -7.16 7.25 -8.10
N ALA A 145 -8.01 6.53 -7.39
CA ALA A 145 -8.06 6.50 -5.94
C ALA A 145 -7.02 5.49 -5.45
N ALA A 146 -5.81 5.97 -5.18
CA ALA A 146 -4.71 5.15 -4.71
C ALA A 146 -4.99 4.54 -3.33
N GLN A 147 -4.45 3.34 -3.10
CA GLN A 147 -4.45 2.65 -1.82
C GLN A 147 -3.10 1.98 -1.62
N SER A 148 -2.45 2.25 -0.49
CA SER A 148 -1.17 1.64 -0.17
C SER A 148 -1.47 0.25 0.35
N PRO A 149 -0.61 -0.72 0.04
CA PRO A 149 -0.64 -1.98 0.75
C PRO A 149 -0.54 -1.72 2.25
N HIS A 150 -1.26 -2.53 3.02
CA HIS A 150 -1.08 -2.58 4.46
C HIS A 150 0.17 -3.40 4.79
N PHE A 151 0.49 -4.39 3.95
CA PHE A 151 1.73 -5.15 4.05
C PHE A 151 2.40 -5.32 2.70
N MET A 152 3.73 -5.32 2.68
CA MET A 152 4.53 -5.70 1.52
C MET A 152 5.76 -6.49 1.95
N TRP A 153 6.13 -7.51 1.19
CA TRP A 153 7.36 -8.26 1.41
C TRP A 153 7.82 -8.97 0.12
N PRO A 154 9.12 -9.19 -0.09
CA PRO A 154 9.64 -9.95 -1.22
C PRO A 154 9.61 -11.45 -0.93
N ALA A 155 9.64 -12.30 -1.95
CA ALA A 155 9.65 -13.76 -1.77
C ALA A 155 10.89 -14.31 -1.05
N ASP A 156 11.99 -13.55 -1.05
CA ASP A 156 13.20 -13.85 -0.27
C ASP A 156 13.18 -13.30 1.17
N HIS A 157 12.09 -12.63 1.56
CA HIS A 157 11.85 -12.13 2.91
C HIS A 157 12.93 -11.18 3.46
N THR A 158 13.66 -10.47 2.60
CA THR A 158 14.76 -9.58 3.02
C THR A 158 14.28 -8.28 3.68
N TRP A 159 13.01 -7.91 3.48
CA TRP A 159 12.36 -6.77 4.11
C TRP A 159 10.86 -7.00 4.29
N CYS A 160 10.24 -6.23 5.17
CA CYS A 160 8.79 -6.16 5.36
C CYS A 160 8.38 -4.70 5.55
N VAL A 161 7.30 -4.29 4.91
CA VAL A 161 6.64 -3.01 5.16
C VAL A 161 5.28 -3.30 5.78
N ALA A 162 4.94 -2.57 6.83
CA ALA A 162 3.63 -2.56 7.46
C ALA A 162 3.13 -1.11 7.54
N THR A 163 2.02 -0.83 6.88
CA THR A 163 1.29 0.44 6.96
C THR A 163 -0.03 0.11 7.64
N GLU A 164 -0.06 0.20 8.96
CA GLU A 164 -1.30 -0.05 9.71
C GLU A 164 -2.21 1.16 9.68
N ILE A 165 -3.52 0.89 9.68
CA ILE A 165 -4.55 1.93 9.66
C ILE A 165 -4.62 2.63 11.02
N ASP A 166 -4.28 1.93 12.09
CA ASP A 166 -4.41 2.46 13.45
C ASP A 166 -3.11 3.17 13.91
N ASP A 167 -2.00 2.96 13.18
CA ASP A 167 -0.74 3.65 13.43
C ASP A 167 -0.61 4.95 12.62
N ASP A 168 -0.02 5.96 13.24
CA ASP A 168 0.36 7.22 12.58
C ASP A 168 1.58 7.06 11.64
N SER A 169 2.05 5.83 11.43
CA SER A 169 3.36 5.54 10.84
C SER A 169 3.38 4.26 10.02
N THR A 170 4.21 4.24 8.98
CA THR A 170 4.60 2.99 8.31
C THR A 170 5.86 2.43 8.95
N ILE A 171 5.80 1.15 9.34
CA ILE A 171 6.87 0.34 9.91
C ILE A 171 7.63 -0.41 8.81
N ILE A 172 8.96 -0.32 8.80
CA ILE A 172 9.82 -0.99 7.81
C ILE A 172 10.91 -1.80 8.50
N GLY A 173 10.77 -3.13 8.41
CA GLY A 173 11.78 -4.09 8.83
C GLY A 173 12.68 -4.50 7.67
N GLY A 174 13.99 -4.59 7.91
CA GLY A 174 14.95 -5.09 6.91
C GLY A 174 16.40 -4.95 7.34
N THR A 175 17.31 -5.11 6.40
CA THR A 175 18.75 -5.03 6.69
C THR A 175 19.20 -3.61 7.06
N ALA A 176 20.27 -3.49 7.83
CA ALA A 176 20.84 -2.18 8.16
C ALA A 176 21.23 -1.35 6.92
N ALA A 177 21.63 -2.01 5.82
CA ALA A 177 21.92 -1.35 4.56
C ALA A 177 20.66 -0.72 3.94
N LEU A 178 19.53 -1.44 3.94
CA LEU A 178 18.24 -0.92 3.51
C LEU A 178 17.83 0.29 4.36
N ILE A 179 17.89 0.15 5.69
CA ILE A 179 17.47 1.21 6.61
C ILE A 179 18.35 2.46 6.45
N SER A 180 19.66 2.29 6.31
CA SER A 180 20.58 3.40 6.06
C SER A 180 20.26 4.14 4.77
N GLU A 181 19.90 3.42 3.70
CA GLU A 181 19.54 4.03 2.42
C GLU A 181 18.20 4.78 2.49
N LEU A 182 17.22 4.21 3.18
CA LEU A 182 15.94 4.85 3.45
C LEU A 182 16.10 6.15 4.25
N CYS A 183 16.91 6.13 5.32
CA CYS A 183 17.19 7.32 6.14
C CYS A 183 17.96 8.40 5.36
N ALA A 184 18.72 8.04 4.33
CA ALA A 184 19.42 8.97 3.46
C ALA A 184 18.54 9.54 2.34
N SER A 185 17.31 9.06 2.19
CA SER A 185 16.40 9.51 1.13
C SER A 185 15.91 10.93 1.38
N ALA A 186 16.01 11.79 0.37
CA ALA A 186 15.38 13.11 0.39
C ALA A 186 13.90 13.08 -0.06
N ALA A 187 13.41 11.92 -0.52
CA ALA A 187 12.07 11.79 -1.08
C ALA A 187 11.01 11.34 -0.06
N ILE A 188 11.45 10.69 1.02
CA ILE A 188 10.61 10.21 2.12
C ILE A 188 11.33 10.48 3.44
N GLU A 189 10.57 10.84 4.46
CA GLU A 189 11.09 10.97 5.82
C GLU A 189 11.14 9.58 6.46
N VAL A 190 12.31 9.18 6.97
CA VAL A 190 12.50 7.88 7.61
C VAL A 190 13.33 8.07 8.87
N LEU A 191 12.82 7.58 9.99
CA LEU A 191 13.51 7.63 11.27
C LEU A 191 13.91 6.21 11.71
N PRO A 192 15.21 5.98 12.05
CA PRO A 192 15.64 4.71 12.57
C PRO A 192 15.13 4.53 14.00
N ILE A 193 14.67 3.33 14.32
CA ILE A 193 14.18 2.92 15.63
C ILE A 193 14.95 1.67 16.05
N ALA A 194 15.33 1.61 17.32
CA ALA A 194 16.01 0.43 17.85
C ALA A 194 15.08 -0.80 17.81
N PRO A 195 15.58 -2.01 17.54
CA PRO A 195 14.73 -3.21 17.49
C PRO A 195 13.95 -3.53 18.78
N ASP A 196 14.43 -3.02 19.91
CA ASP A 196 13.86 -3.14 21.25
C ASP A 196 13.20 -1.85 21.75
N ALA A 197 13.00 -0.87 20.87
CA ALA A 197 12.29 0.35 21.22
C ALA A 197 10.86 0.01 21.70
N PRO A 198 10.40 0.60 22.81
CA PRO A 198 9.05 0.36 23.29
C PRO A 198 8.03 0.90 22.27
N PHE A 199 6.98 0.14 22.04
CA PHE A 199 5.78 0.60 21.34
C PHE A 199 4.81 1.19 22.37
N ASP A 200 4.48 2.47 22.22
CA ASP A 200 3.53 3.18 23.09
C ASP A 200 2.52 3.89 22.19
N ASP A 201 1.37 3.23 21.93
CA ASP A 201 0.25 3.82 21.20
C ASP A 201 -0.59 4.66 22.17
N ILE A 202 -0.23 5.95 22.26
CA ILE A 202 -0.95 6.93 23.10
C ILE A 202 -2.25 7.39 22.40
N LEU A 203 -2.45 7.06 21.13
CA LEU A 203 -3.56 7.53 20.30
C LEU A 203 -4.74 6.55 20.31
N ASN A 204 -4.50 5.24 20.39
CA ASN A 204 -5.53 4.22 20.57
C ASN A 204 -5.31 3.41 21.87
N PRO A 205 -5.63 3.98 23.05
CA PRO A 205 -5.49 3.31 24.35
C PRO A 205 -6.51 2.20 24.61
#